data_AF-A0A2E6BPF2-F1
#
_entry.id   AF-A0A2E6BPF2-F1
#
_cell.length_a   1.000
_cell.length_b   1.000
_cell.length_c   1.000
_cell.angle_alpha   90.00
_cell.angle_beta   90.00
_cell.angle_gamma   90.00
#
_symmetry.space_group_name_H-M   'P 1'
#
loop_
_entity.id
_entity.type
_entity.pdbx_description
1 polymer ?
#
loop_
_entity_poly.entity_id
_entity_poly.type
_entity_poly.pdbx_seq_one_letter_code
_entity_poly.pdbx_strand_id
1 'polypeptide(L)'
;MLVGLILNTLALVFDIGYIIGRDIIIINELGGISRMSFTKLTSPIRRDQGFTIVELLIVIVVIAILAAITIVAYNGITAQANTTASQATASSFIKKAEAYNAEQGSYPTTRAQLTGAASNKSYQMPSSSFTALGSTPSSAPSNNNSIYIQACGSGAGVRVYYWNYSTSASVNLTAGTISSCATMAAS
;
A
#
# COMPACT_ATOMS: atom_id res chain seq x y z
N MET A 1 8.03 7.26 9.77
CA MET A 1 9.11 7.99 10.47
C MET A 1 9.88 7.09 11.43
N LEU A 2 9.20 6.30 12.28
CA LEU A 2 9.85 5.39 13.23
C LEU A 2 10.71 4.28 12.57
N VAL A 3 10.21 3.67 11.49
CA VAL A 3 10.92 2.60 10.75
C VAL A 3 12.23 3.11 10.11
N GLY A 4 12.23 4.33 9.55
CA GLY A 4 13.43 4.93 8.95
C GLY A 4 14.51 5.27 9.97
N LEU A 5 14.11 5.67 11.19
CA LEU A 5 15.04 5.96 12.28
C LEU A 5 15.72 4.66 12.78
N ILE A 6 14.96 3.57 12.88
CA ILE A 6 15.44 2.25 13.35
C ILE A 6 16.40 1.61 12.33
N LEU A 7 16.11 1.71 11.02
CA LEU A 7 17.03 1.20 9.99
C LEU A 7 18.38 1.94 9.98
N ASN A 8 18.38 3.25 10.21
CA ASN A 8 19.61 4.06 10.25
C ASN A 8 20.47 3.72 11.48
N THR A 9 19.85 3.42 12.63
CA THR A 9 20.57 2.97 13.83
C THR A 9 21.11 1.55 13.69
N LEU A 10 20.43 0.65 12.98
CA LEU A 10 20.90 -0.71 12.74
C LEU A 10 22.10 -0.77 11.77
N ALA A 11 22.17 0.15 10.79
CA ALA A 11 23.28 0.22 9.83
C ALA A 11 24.63 0.52 10.51
N LEU A 12 24.62 1.37 11.55
CA LEU A 12 25.83 1.72 12.32
C LEU A 12 26.41 0.54 13.13
N VAL A 13 25.59 -0.45 13.48
CA VAL A 13 26.04 -1.63 14.24
C VAL A 13 26.71 -2.67 13.34
N PHE A 14 26.30 -2.74 12.06
CA PHE A 14 26.89 -3.66 11.08
C PHE A 14 28.27 -3.20 10.56
N ASP A 15 28.51 -1.88 10.50
CA ASP A 15 29.79 -1.31 10.01
C ASP A 15 30.99 -1.65 10.91
N ILE A 16 30.78 -1.73 12.23
CA ILE A 16 31.84 -2.02 13.21
C ILE A 16 32.30 -3.50 13.13
N GLY A 17 31.44 -4.41 12.67
CA GLY A 17 31.75 -5.84 12.56
C GLY A 17 32.54 -6.25 11.30
N TYR A 18 32.52 -5.43 10.24
CA TYR A 18 33.10 -5.79 8.93
C TYR A 18 34.59 -5.40 8.76
N ILE A 19 35.25 -4.91 9.83
CA ILE A 19 36.64 -4.41 9.77
C ILE A 19 37.70 -5.47 10.15
N ILE A 20 37.31 -6.68 10.58
CA ILE A 20 38.27 -7.66 11.15
C ILE A 20 38.78 -8.72 10.14
N GLY A 21 38.75 -8.44 8.83
CA GLY A 21 38.91 -9.46 7.79
C GLY A 21 39.89 -9.19 6.63
N ARG A 22 40.68 -8.11 6.60
CA ARG A 22 41.66 -7.87 5.51
C ARG A 22 43.07 -7.63 6.04
N ASP A 23 44.04 -8.30 5.40
CA ASP A 23 45.46 -8.36 5.76
C ASP A 23 46.11 -6.98 6.04
N ILE A 24 46.90 -6.89 7.12
CA ILE A 24 47.70 -5.71 7.51
C ILE A 24 48.91 -5.56 6.58
N ILE A 25 49.08 -4.38 5.98
CA ILE A 25 50.30 -3.97 5.24
C ILE A 25 51.23 -3.25 6.22
N ILE A 26 52.43 -3.78 6.47
CA ILE A 26 53.49 -3.04 7.17
C ILE A 26 54.35 -2.32 6.13
N ILE A 27 54.28 -0.99 6.13
CA ILE A 27 55.25 -0.11 5.47
C ILE A 27 56.38 0.18 6.46
N ASN A 28 57.63 -0.16 6.11
CA ASN A 28 58.80 0.29 6.86
C ASN A 28 59.39 1.55 6.18
N GLU A 29 59.97 2.43 6.99
CA GLU A 29 60.31 3.84 6.69
C GLU A 29 61.49 4.04 5.71
N LEU A 30 61.80 3.03 4.90
CA LEU A 30 62.78 3.08 3.81
C LEU A 30 62.26 2.32 2.58
N GLY A 31 61.09 2.73 2.05
CA GLY A 31 60.68 2.62 0.64
C GLY A 31 60.84 1.27 -0.12
N GLY A 32 61.08 0.15 0.54
CA GLY A 32 61.40 -1.13 -0.10
C GLY A 32 60.23 -2.11 -0.08
N ILE A 33 59.64 -2.40 -1.24
CA ILE A 33 58.68 -3.49 -1.45
C ILE A 33 59.44 -4.82 -1.54
N SER A 34 59.74 -5.44 -0.40
CA SER A 34 60.39 -6.77 -0.38
C SER A 34 59.34 -7.89 -0.40
N ARG A 35 59.21 -8.57 -1.54
CA ARG A 35 58.37 -9.78 -1.70
C ARG A 35 59.24 -11.03 -1.58
N MET A 36 59.29 -11.62 -0.38
CA MET A 36 59.94 -12.91 -0.20
C MET A 36 58.94 -14.03 -0.49
N SER A 37 59.17 -14.76 -1.59
CA SER A 37 58.41 -15.94 -2.00
C SER A 37 58.87 -17.15 -1.18
N PHE A 38 57.99 -17.67 -0.33
CA PHE A 38 58.18 -18.94 0.36
C PHE A 38 57.21 -19.97 -0.23
N THR A 39 57.64 -20.65 -1.30
CA THR A 39 56.98 -21.88 -1.74
C THR A 39 57.40 -23.02 -0.80
N LYS A 40 56.58 -23.30 0.22
CA LYS A 40 56.67 -24.55 0.98
C LYS A 40 55.27 -25.13 1.15
N LEU A 41 55.19 -26.41 0.76
CA LEU A 41 54.03 -27.28 0.79
C LEU A 41 53.29 -27.22 2.14
N THR A 42 52.10 -26.67 2.13
CA THR A 42 51.04 -26.96 3.08
C THR A 42 49.75 -26.64 2.37
N SER A 43 48.85 -27.62 2.34
CA SER A 43 47.46 -27.50 1.89
C SER A 43 46.89 -26.12 2.19
N PRO A 44 46.09 -25.49 1.31
CA PRO A 44 45.23 -24.42 1.78
C PRO A 44 44.32 -25.05 2.83
N ILE A 45 44.66 -24.88 4.10
CA ILE A 45 43.70 -25.01 5.18
C ILE A 45 42.68 -23.95 4.81
N ARG A 46 41.59 -24.37 4.15
CA ARG A 46 40.38 -23.57 4.03
C ARG A 46 40.10 -23.16 5.46
N ARG A 47 40.34 -21.89 5.76
CA ARG A 47 39.77 -21.29 6.96
C ARG A 47 38.29 -21.26 6.66
N ASP A 48 37.61 -22.37 6.96
CA ASP A 48 36.18 -22.30 7.22
C ASP A 48 36.08 -21.35 8.40
N GLN A 49 35.86 -20.08 8.10
CA GLN A 49 35.36 -19.11 9.05
C GLN A 49 33.95 -19.59 9.36
N GLY A 50 33.86 -20.56 10.28
CA GLY A 50 32.58 -21.02 10.79
C GLY A 50 31.89 -19.82 11.42
N PHE A 51 30.68 -19.51 10.95
CA PHE A 51 29.79 -18.59 11.65
C PHE A 51 29.68 -19.08 13.10
N THR A 52 30.05 -18.23 14.05
CA THR A 52 29.86 -18.54 15.45
C THR A 52 28.37 -18.69 15.71
N ILE A 53 27.99 -19.62 16.60
CA ILE A 53 26.58 -19.79 17.01
C ILE A 53 26.01 -18.45 17.53
N VAL A 54 26.85 -17.61 18.11
CA VAL A 54 26.49 -16.28 18.63
C VAL A 54 26.16 -15.30 17.49
N GLU A 55 26.90 -15.29 16.38
CA GLU A 55 26.60 -14.47 15.20
C GLU A 55 25.25 -14.83 14.59
N LEU A 56 24.93 -16.12 14.51
CA LEU A 56 23.62 -16.54 14.00
C LEU A 56 22.50 -16.24 15.01
N LEU A 57 22.77 -16.37 16.31
CA LEU A 57 21.81 -16.11 17.38
C LEU A 57 21.39 -14.63 17.41
N ILE A 58 22.33 -13.69 17.29
CA ILE A 58 21.96 -12.26 17.28
C ILE A 58 21.15 -11.90 16.03
N VAL A 59 21.46 -12.50 14.87
CA VAL A 59 20.70 -12.27 13.64
C VAL A 59 19.24 -12.72 13.78
N ILE A 60 18.99 -13.91 14.31
CA ILE A 60 17.62 -14.40 14.49
C ILE A 60 16.82 -13.57 15.52
N VAL A 61 17.48 -13.04 16.54
CA VAL A 61 16.86 -12.14 17.52
C VAL A 61 16.49 -10.80 16.87
N VAL A 62 17.39 -10.24 16.07
CA VAL A 62 17.15 -8.98 15.36
C VAL A 62 16.00 -9.12 14.36
N ILE A 63 15.96 -10.17 13.54
CA ILE A 63 14.82 -10.37 12.61
C ILE A 63 13.50 -10.58 13.35
N ALA A 64 13.50 -11.23 14.52
CA ALA A 64 12.29 -11.42 15.31
C ALA A 64 11.72 -10.08 15.83
N ILE A 65 12.59 -9.19 16.32
CA ILE A 65 12.19 -7.85 16.77
C ILE A 65 11.68 -7.01 15.58
N LEU A 66 12.40 -7.03 14.45
CA LEU A 66 11.99 -6.30 13.26
C LEU A 66 10.63 -6.81 12.73
N ALA A 67 10.41 -8.12 12.68
CA ALA A 67 9.16 -8.72 12.23
C ALA A 67 7.97 -8.34 13.13
N ALA A 68 8.15 -8.32 14.45
CA ALA A 68 7.10 -7.92 15.38
C ALA A 68 6.64 -6.47 15.15
N ILE A 69 7.59 -5.55 14.95
CA ILE A 69 7.30 -4.13 14.70
C ILE A 69 6.65 -3.94 13.33
N THR A 70 7.14 -4.63 12.29
CA THR A 70 6.59 -4.50 10.93
C THR A 70 5.15 -4.95 10.84
N ILE A 71 4.74 -6.01 11.54
CA ILE A 71 3.35 -6.50 11.54
C ILE A 71 2.38 -5.43 12.06
N VAL A 72 2.69 -4.79 13.19
CA VAL A 72 1.82 -3.75 13.78
C VAL A 72 1.74 -2.52 12.87
N ALA A 73 2.86 -2.09 12.30
CA ALA A 73 2.90 -0.95 11.39
C ALA A 73 2.16 -1.22 10.06
N TYR A 74 2.26 -2.45 9.53
CA TYR A 74 1.68 -2.83 8.25
C TYR A 74 0.14 -2.83 8.27
N ASN A 75 -0.46 -3.24 9.39
CA ASN A 75 -1.92 -3.26 9.54
C ASN A 75 -2.54 -1.84 9.41
N GLY A 76 -1.90 -0.83 9.99
CA GLY A 76 -2.39 0.56 9.92
C GLY A 76 -2.25 1.17 8.51
N ILE A 77 -1.11 0.97 7.86
CA ILE A 77 -0.84 1.51 6.51
C ILE A 77 -1.80 0.89 5.47
N THR A 78 -2.03 -0.42 5.55
CA THR A 78 -2.92 -1.13 4.62
C THR A 78 -4.36 -0.65 4.75
N ALA A 79 -4.84 -0.43 5.98
CA ALA A 79 -6.18 0.14 6.22
C ALA A 79 -6.32 1.55 5.64
N GLN A 80 -5.30 2.40 5.79
CA GLN A 80 -5.31 3.75 5.22
C GLN A 80 -5.29 3.74 3.68
N ALA A 81 -4.47 2.87 3.09
CA ALA A 81 -4.41 2.70 1.64
C ALA A 81 -5.76 2.24 1.05
N ASN A 82 -6.39 1.24 1.68
CA ASN A 82 -7.72 0.77 1.27
C ASN A 82 -8.77 1.87 1.39
N THR A 83 -8.79 2.62 2.50
CA THR A 83 -9.71 3.76 2.69
C THR A 83 -9.55 4.80 1.60
N THR A 84 -8.31 5.13 1.23
CA THR A 84 -7.99 6.11 0.18
C THR A 84 -8.46 5.61 -1.19
N ALA A 85 -8.29 4.31 -1.49
CA ALA A 85 -8.76 3.70 -2.73
C ALA A 85 -10.30 3.71 -2.84
N SER A 86 -11.01 3.33 -1.77
CA SER A 86 -12.48 3.38 -1.74
C SER A 86 -13.00 4.82 -1.89
N GLN A 87 -12.38 5.77 -1.18
CA GLN A 87 -12.73 7.19 -1.25
C GLN A 87 -12.48 7.77 -2.65
N ALA A 88 -11.37 7.42 -3.29
CA ALA A 88 -11.05 7.85 -4.65
C ALA A 88 -12.07 7.33 -5.67
N THR A 89 -12.48 6.06 -5.53
CA THR A 89 -13.54 5.46 -6.35
C THR A 89 -14.87 6.19 -6.16
N ALA A 90 -15.29 6.41 -4.91
CA ALA A 90 -16.53 7.12 -4.61
C ALA A 90 -16.52 8.58 -5.11
N SER A 91 -15.41 9.28 -4.95
CA SER A 91 -15.25 10.67 -5.44
C SER A 91 -15.26 10.74 -6.96
N SER A 92 -14.65 9.75 -7.63
CA SER A 92 -14.68 9.65 -9.08
C SER A 92 -16.10 9.42 -9.60
N PHE A 93 -16.88 8.58 -8.91
CA PHE A 93 -18.29 8.39 -9.23
C PHE A 93 -19.09 9.69 -9.09
N ILE A 94 -18.92 10.44 -8.00
CA ILE A 94 -19.62 11.73 -7.81
C ILE A 94 -19.34 12.68 -8.96
N LYS A 95 -18.08 12.84 -9.37
CA LYS A 95 -17.69 13.68 -10.52
C LYS A 95 -18.38 13.24 -11.81
N LYS A 96 -18.51 11.93 -12.03
CA LYS A 96 -19.21 11.37 -13.21
C LYS A 96 -20.71 11.59 -13.13
N ALA A 97 -21.30 11.49 -11.94
CA ALA A 97 -22.71 11.78 -11.72
C ALA A 97 -23.03 13.29 -11.91
N GLU A 98 -22.14 14.18 -11.48
CA GLU A 98 -22.24 15.61 -11.76
C GLU A 98 -22.11 15.92 -13.25
N ALA A 99 -21.18 15.26 -13.95
CA ALA A 99 -21.06 15.38 -15.41
C ALA A 99 -22.33 14.87 -16.13
N TYR A 100 -22.95 13.81 -15.62
CA TYR A 100 -24.23 13.32 -16.15
C TYR A 100 -25.34 14.36 -15.95
N ASN A 101 -25.43 14.97 -14.76
CA ASN A 101 -26.39 16.04 -14.49
C ASN A 101 -26.14 17.30 -15.35
N ALA A 102 -24.88 17.63 -15.65
CA ALA A 102 -24.55 18.74 -16.53
C ALA A 102 -24.97 18.50 -17.99
N GLU A 103 -24.91 17.24 -18.46
CA GLU A 103 -25.28 16.89 -19.84
C GLU A 103 -26.76 16.53 -20.01
N GLN A 104 -27.40 15.91 -19.01
CA GLN A 104 -28.75 15.33 -19.10
C GLN A 104 -29.78 16.05 -18.20
N GLY A 105 -29.35 17.02 -17.38
CA GLY A 105 -30.22 17.80 -16.51
C GLY A 105 -30.79 17.04 -15.30
N SER A 106 -30.35 15.81 -15.06
CA SER A 106 -30.72 14.99 -13.90
C SER A 106 -29.56 14.10 -13.48
N TYR A 107 -29.51 13.68 -12.23
CA TYR A 107 -28.55 12.68 -11.74
C TYR A 107 -28.93 11.27 -12.24
N PRO A 108 -27.95 10.38 -12.44
CA PRO A 108 -28.22 9.02 -12.90
C PRO A 108 -29.08 8.29 -11.86
N THR A 109 -30.11 7.60 -12.33
CA THR A 109 -31.03 6.78 -11.53
C THR A 109 -30.74 5.29 -11.65
N THR A 110 -30.14 4.88 -12.77
CA THR A 110 -29.76 3.49 -13.03
C THR A 110 -28.29 3.40 -13.42
N ARG A 111 -27.71 2.22 -13.20
CA ARG A 111 -26.29 1.98 -13.47
C ARG A 111 -25.98 2.02 -14.97
N ALA A 112 -26.92 1.58 -15.80
CA ALA A 112 -26.78 1.54 -17.26
C ALA A 112 -26.65 2.93 -17.89
N GLN A 113 -27.18 3.98 -17.27
CA GLN A 113 -27.03 5.36 -17.76
C GLN A 113 -25.56 5.82 -17.78
N LEU A 114 -24.72 5.23 -16.92
CA LEU A 114 -23.29 5.52 -16.83
C LEU A 114 -22.46 4.50 -17.62
N THR A 115 -22.79 3.20 -17.50
CA THR A 115 -21.99 2.13 -18.12
C THR A 115 -22.33 1.86 -19.58
N GLY A 116 -23.56 2.16 -20.00
CA GLY A 116 -24.02 2.06 -21.39
C GLY A 116 -23.81 3.36 -22.20
N ALA A 117 -23.24 4.39 -21.58
CA ALA A 117 -22.91 5.63 -22.27
C ALA A 117 -21.81 5.39 -23.33
N ALA A 118 -21.88 6.15 -24.43
CA ALA A 118 -20.81 6.13 -25.43
C ALA A 118 -19.47 6.58 -24.82
N SER A 119 -18.36 6.00 -25.25
CA SER A 119 -17.02 6.23 -24.65
C SER A 119 -16.53 7.68 -24.72
N ASN A 120 -17.12 8.51 -25.58
CA ASN A 120 -16.81 9.94 -25.70
C ASN A 120 -17.57 10.82 -24.69
N LYS A 121 -18.45 10.24 -23.86
CA LYS A 121 -19.21 10.98 -22.84
C LYS A 121 -18.39 11.18 -21.58
N SER A 122 -18.43 12.39 -21.02
CA SER A 122 -17.65 12.74 -19.82
C SER A 122 -18.09 11.92 -18.60
N TYR A 123 -19.36 11.50 -18.57
CA TYR A 123 -19.96 10.67 -17.53
C TYR A 123 -19.82 9.15 -17.74
N GLN A 124 -19.22 8.70 -18.85
CA GLN A 124 -19.05 7.27 -19.08
C GLN A 124 -18.14 6.66 -18.00
N MET A 125 -18.57 5.51 -17.49
CA MET A 125 -17.81 4.70 -16.53
C MET A 125 -17.79 3.23 -16.97
N PRO A 126 -16.63 2.56 -16.95
CA PRO A 126 -16.56 1.11 -17.12
C PRO A 126 -17.39 0.37 -16.06
N SER A 127 -18.04 -0.73 -16.44
CA SER A 127 -18.78 -1.60 -15.51
C SER A 127 -17.88 -2.29 -14.49
N SER A 128 -16.58 -2.41 -14.78
CA SER A 128 -15.55 -2.91 -13.87
C SER A 128 -15.09 -1.87 -12.85
N SER A 129 -15.46 -0.60 -13.01
CA SER A 129 -14.99 0.48 -12.13
C SER A 129 -15.64 0.46 -10.75
N PHE A 130 -16.71 -0.32 -10.54
CA PHE A 130 -17.32 -0.48 -9.21
C PHE A 130 -18.24 -1.70 -9.13
N THR A 131 -18.18 -2.43 -8.00
CA THR A 131 -19.18 -3.44 -7.63
C THR A 131 -20.34 -2.73 -6.93
N ALA A 132 -21.41 -2.39 -7.66
CA ALA A 132 -22.58 -1.78 -7.04
C ALA A 132 -23.33 -2.82 -6.19
N LEU A 133 -23.09 -2.78 -4.89
CA LEU A 133 -23.88 -3.46 -3.89
C LEU A 133 -24.91 -2.46 -3.35
N GLY A 134 -26.11 -2.91 -3.04
CA GLY A 134 -27.24 -2.04 -2.76
C GLY A 134 -27.14 -1.19 -1.49
N SER A 135 -27.75 -1.63 -0.39
CA SER A 135 -27.87 -0.89 0.87
C SER A 135 -26.53 -0.54 1.53
N THR A 136 -26.54 0.44 2.42
CA THR A 136 -25.37 0.89 3.20
C THR A 136 -24.51 -0.28 3.70
N PRO A 137 -23.18 -0.27 3.49
CA PRO A 137 -22.34 -1.36 3.99
C PRO A 137 -22.44 -1.44 5.52
N SER A 138 -22.69 -2.64 6.03
CA SER A 138 -22.66 -2.94 7.48
C SER A 138 -21.35 -3.61 7.91
N SER A 139 -20.50 -3.96 6.95
CA SER A 139 -19.21 -4.61 7.15
C SER A 139 -18.25 -4.24 6.02
N ALA A 140 -16.95 -4.45 6.26
CA ALA A 140 -15.93 -4.25 5.24
C ALA A 140 -16.25 -5.12 4.00
N PRO A 141 -16.33 -4.54 2.80
CA PRO A 141 -16.58 -5.30 1.58
C PRO A 141 -15.36 -6.17 1.23
N SER A 142 -15.63 -7.33 0.60
CA SER A 142 -14.58 -8.28 0.17
C SER A 142 -13.59 -7.66 -0.81
N ASN A 143 -14.04 -6.67 -1.60
CA ASN A 143 -13.19 -5.86 -2.47
C ASN A 143 -13.14 -4.42 -1.94
N ASN A 144 -11.94 -3.90 -1.74
CA ASN A 144 -11.67 -2.53 -1.29
C ASN A 144 -12.19 -1.43 -2.23
N ASN A 145 -12.46 -1.75 -3.50
CA ASN A 145 -13.02 -0.79 -4.46
C ASN A 145 -14.55 -0.85 -4.59
N SER A 146 -15.24 -1.58 -3.70
CA SER A 146 -16.71 -1.65 -3.71
C SER A 146 -17.31 -0.35 -3.20
N ILE A 147 -18.20 0.26 -4.00
CA ILE A 147 -18.98 1.43 -3.61
C ILE A 147 -20.47 1.12 -3.72
N TYR A 148 -21.25 1.69 -2.80
CA TYR A 148 -22.69 1.45 -2.72
C TYR A 148 -23.41 2.72 -3.14
N ILE A 149 -24.25 2.63 -4.16
CA ILE A 149 -24.79 3.81 -4.83
C ILE A 149 -26.31 3.84 -4.71
N GLN A 150 -26.85 4.99 -4.34
CA GLN A 150 -28.27 5.26 -4.22
C GLN A 150 -28.64 6.52 -5.00
N ALA A 151 -29.64 6.42 -5.87
CA ALA A 151 -30.26 7.59 -6.50
C ALA A 151 -31.23 8.25 -5.52
N CYS A 152 -31.27 9.57 -5.49
CA CYS A 152 -32.12 10.33 -4.57
C CYS A 152 -33.08 11.25 -5.34
N GLY A 153 -34.32 11.36 -4.84
CA GLY A 153 -35.31 12.34 -5.31
C GLY A 153 -35.61 12.25 -6.81
N SER A 154 -35.73 11.03 -7.35
CA SER A 154 -36.02 10.78 -8.77
C SER A 154 -35.07 11.47 -9.77
N GLY A 155 -33.77 11.50 -9.45
CA GLY A 155 -32.75 12.16 -10.27
C GLY A 155 -32.38 13.57 -9.80
N ALA A 156 -32.88 14.00 -8.63
CA ALA A 156 -32.47 15.25 -7.98
C ALA A 156 -31.10 15.17 -7.30
N GLY A 157 -30.61 13.96 -7.00
CA GLY A 157 -29.31 13.75 -6.38
C GLY A 157 -28.86 12.29 -6.36
N VAL A 158 -27.66 12.08 -5.83
CA VAL A 158 -27.05 10.77 -5.65
C VAL A 158 -26.32 10.70 -4.32
N ARG A 159 -26.33 9.53 -3.69
CA ARG A 159 -25.58 9.21 -2.49
C ARG A 159 -24.72 7.97 -2.73
N VAL A 160 -23.45 8.06 -2.36
CA VAL A 160 -22.48 6.97 -2.48
C VAL A 160 -21.92 6.66 -1.11
N TYR A 161 -21.84 5.39 -0.74
CA TYR A 161 -21.13 4.94 0.46
C TYR A 161 -19.84 4.22 0.09
N TYR A 162 -18.82 4.48 0.89
CA TYR A 162 -17.57 3.74 0.89
C TYR A 162 -17.24 3.30 2.33
N TRP A 163 -16.49 2.21 2.45
CA TRP A 163 -16.04 1.73 3.75
C TRP A 163 -14.72 2.41 4.14
N ASN A 164 -14.67 2.97 5.35
CA ASN A 164 -13.45 3.48 5.94
C ASN A 164 -12.83 2.38 6.81
N TYR A 165 -11.73 1.79 6.32
CA TYR A 165 -11.02 0.70 7.00
C TYR A 165 -10.24 1.18 8.23
N SER A 166 -9.97 2.49 8.35
CA SER A 166 -9.29 3.05 9.54
C SER A 166 -10.24 3.22 10.73
N THR A 167 -11.54 3.44 10.47
CA THR A 167 -12.57 3.67 11.51
C THR A 167 -13.60 2.54 11.57
N SER A 168 -13.48 1.53 10.70
CA SER A 168 -14.43 0.43 10.54
C SER A 168 -15.87 0.91 10.43
N ALA A 169 -16.08 1.97 9.64
CA ALA A 169 -17.36 2.64 9.51
C ALA A 169 -17.66 3.01 8.06
N SER A 170 -18.95 3.09 7.75
CA SER A 170 -19.45 3.51 6.45
C SER A 170 -19.52 5.02 6.37
N VAL A 171 -18.86 5.60 5.37
CA VAL A 171 -18.88 7.05 5.11
C VAL A 171 -19.65 7.28 3.81
N ASN A 172 -20.41 8.37 3.75
CA ASN A 172 -21.20 8.73 2.58
C ASN A 172 -20.72 10.03 1.94
N LEU A 173 -20.85 10.09 0.62
CA LEU A 173 -20.68 11.27 -0.21
C LEU A 173 -21.99 11.51 -0.95
N THR A 174 -22.39 12.76 -1.10
CA THR A 174 -23.66 13.14 -1.71
C THR A 174 -23.44 14.23 -2.75
N ALA A 175 -24.23 14.19 -3.82
CA ALA A 175 -24.35 15.30 -4.78
C ALA A 175 -25.84 15.55 -5.08
N GLY A 176 -26.23 16.81 -5.22
CA GLY A 176 -27.63 17.20 -5.43
C GLY A 176 -28.51 17.12 -4.18
N THR A 177 -29.82 17.06 -4.38
CA THR A 177 -30.82 17.06 -3.30
C THR A 177 -31.10 15.65 -2.80
N ILE A 178 -31.15 15.49 -1.48
CA ILE A 178 -31.22 14.20 -0.80
C ILE A 178 -32.55 14.09 -0.02
N SER A 179 -33.66 13.82 -0.72
CA SER A 179 -35.01 13.78 -0.12
C SER A 179 -35.63 12.38 -0.05
N SER A 180 -35.23 11.44 -0.91
CA SER A 180 -35.66 10.03 -0.87
C SER A 180 -34.69 9.17 -1.67
N CYS A 181 -33.80 8.43 -1.00
CA CYS A 181 -32.75 7.66 -1.66
C CYS A 181 -33.11 6.17 -1.76
N ALA A 182 -33.00 5.62 -2.96
CA ALA A 182 -33.16 4.19 -3.23
C ALA A 182 -31.93 3.66 -3.96
N THR A 183 -31.63 2.38 -3.78
CA THR A 183 -30.55 1.72 -4.53
C THR A 183 -30.78 1.86 -6.03
N MET A 184 -29.74 2.22 -6.78
CA MET A 184 -29.84 2.31 -8.25
C MET A 184 -30.18 0.94 -8.86
N ALA A 185 -31.13 0.92 -9.78
CA ALA A 185 -31.43 -0.29 -10.55
C ALA A 185 -30.23 -0.67 -11.45
N ALA A 186 -30.03 -1.97 -11.64
CA ALA A 186 -28.92 -2.51 -12.43
C ALA A 186 -29.09 -2.34 -13.96
N SER A 187 -30.32 -2.05 -14.42
CA SER A 187 -30.76 -2.04 -15.82
C SER A 187 -31.01 -0.64 -16.37
#